data_AF-A0A6N8XAZ2-F1
#
_entry.id   AF-A0A6N8XAZ2-F1
#
_cell.length_a   1.000
_cell.length_b   1.000
_cell.length_c   1.000
_cell.angle_alpha   90.00
_cell.angle_beta   90.00
_cell.angle_gamma   90.00
#
_symmetry.space_group_name_H-M   'P 1'
#
loop_
_entity.id
_entity.type
_entity.pdbx_description
1 polymer ?
#
loop_
_entity_poly.entity_id
_entity_poly.type
_entity_poly.pdbx_seq_one_letter_code
_entity_poly.pdbx_strand_id
1 'polypeptide(L)'
;MARWDKGGGGEIPDWFWDAVETEAEEHTVEVEECDVFYRTWGMQAKQPMLLIHGMNAHSAWWDFIAPQLTNDYRIAAMDLTGMGDSDYRYAYDAAIYAAEIVGVCDDAGFGNDVVVVAHSFGGVMAAKAANLFPDRFGALVLVDSGIRPPDEAVPADGPVMGGGRAKVYPSRAVAEERFRLFPPQPCANDYILTYVARHSLMRVDGGWAWKFDEELPLTLKDGERQPEDYNAL
;
A
#
# COMPACT_ATOMS: atom_id res chain seq x y z
N MET A 1 -9.58 14.51 11.19
CA MET A 1 -10.93 13.94 11.47
C MET A 1 -11.28 14.23 12.93
N ALA A 2 -12.54 14.46 13.29
CA ALA A 2 -12.91 14.50 14.72
C ALA A 2 -12.75 13.10 15.32
N ARG A 3 -12.13 12.98 16.52
CA ARG A 3 -12.08 11.72 17.28
C ARG A 3 -13.50 11.16 17.38
N TRP A 4 -13.72 9.96 16.85
CA TRP A 4 -15.02 9.30 16.88
C TRP A 4 -14.93 8.14 17.85
N ASP A 5 -15.92 8.02 18.72
CA ASP A 5 -16.07 6.84 19.56
C ASP A 5 -17.39 6.16 19.16
N LYS A 6 -17.32 4.91 18.68
CA LYS A 6 -18.53 4.13 18.44
C LYS A 6 -18.88 3.47 19.76
N GLY A 7 -20.02 3.82 20.35
CA GLY A 7 -20.51 3.30 21.63
C GLY A 7 -20.86 1.80 21.67
N GLY A 8 -20.01 0.92 21.15
CA GLY A 8 -20.25 -0.52 21.02
C GLY A 8 -19.06 -1.44 21.34
N GLY A 9 -17.85 -0.96 21.59
CA GLY A 9 -16.73 -1.84 21.92
C GLY A 9 -15.43 -1.10 22.28
N GLY A 10 -15.18 -0.90 23.58
CA GLY A 10 -13.91 -0.38 24.12
C GLY A 10 -13.60 1.08 23.78
N GLU A 11 -12.94 1.78 24.69
CA GLU A 11 -12.39 3.12 24.42
C GLU A 11 -11.22 3.00 23.44
N ILE A 12 -11.20 3.80 22.38
CA ILE A 12 -10.09 3.83 21.41
C ILE A 12 -8.86 4.40 22.12
N PRO A 13 -7.71 3.70 22.10
CA PRO A 13 -6.55 4.10 22.90
C PRO A 13 -5.91 5.39 22.37
N ASP A 14 -5.39 6.22 23.28
CA ASP A 14 -4.77 7.51 22.95
C ASP A 14 -3.62 7.39 21.94
N TRP A 15 -2.79 6.34 22.05
CA TRP A 15 -1.67 6.14 21.11
C TRP A 15 -2.13 6.08 19.65
N PHE A 16 -3.34 5.55 19.39
CA PHE A 16 -3.88 5.46 18.04
C PHE A 16 -4.21 6.86 17.53
N TRP A 17 -4.84 7.68 18.36
CA TRP A 17 -5.14 9.07 18.03
C TRP A 17 -3.88 9.88 17.81
N ASP A 18 -2.92 9.78 18.71
CA ASP A 18 -1.64 10.47 18.60
C ASP A 18 -0.93 10.14 17.28
N ALA A 19 -1.01 8.88 16.84
CA ALA A 19 -0.47 8.47 15.54
C ALA A 19 -1.26 9.06 14.37
N VAL A 20 -2.57 8.80 14.26
CA VAL A 20 -3.35 9.22 13.08
C VAL A 20 -3.63 10.73 13.01
N GLU A 21 -3.38 11.46 14.10
CA GLU A 21 -3.41 12.94 14.15
C GLU A 21 -2.04 13.56 13.80
N THR A 22 -0.98 12.75 13.67
CA THR A 22 0.31 13.23 13.17
C THR A 22 0.18 13.54 11.67
N GLU A 23 0.27 14.83 11.34
CA GLU A 23 0.15 15.31 9.96
C GLU A 23 1.26 14.74 9.06
N ALA A 24 0.85 14.25 7.89
CA ALA A 24 1.74 13.83 6.83
C ALA A 24 1.84 14.94 5.78
N GLU A 25 3.01 15.11 5.18
CA GLU A 25 3.11 15.89 3.95
C GLU A 25 2.73 15.00 2.76
N GLU A 26 1.84 15.50 1.90
CA GLU A 26 1.34 14.80 0.72
C GLU A 26 2.12 15.24 -0.53
N HIS A 27 2.48 14.28 -1.37
CA HIS A 27 3.30 14.48 -2.55
C HIS A 27 2.77 13.63 -3.71
N THR A 28 3.14 14.04 -4.93
CA THR A 28 2.86 13.31 -6.16
C THR A 28 4.09 13.38 -7.05
N VAL A 29 4.51 12.24 -7.58
CA VAL A 29 5.59 12.13 -8.58
C VAL A 29 5.06 11.46 -9.84
N GLU A 30 5.37 12.04 -11.01
CA GLU A 30 5.00 11.45 -12.30
C GLU A 30 5.99 10.31 -12.64
N VAL A 31 5.46 9.11 -12.89
CA VAL A 31 6.24 7.94 -13.33
C VAL A 31 5.53 7.28 -14.50
N GLU A 32 6.20 7.20 -15.65
CA GLU A 32 5.63 6.60 -16.87
C GLU A 32 4.22 7.15 -17.17
N GLU A 33 4.11 8.49 -17.22
CA GLU A 33 2.88 9.25 -17.54
C GLU A 33 1.71 9.09 -16.55
N CYS A 34 1.96 8.60 -15.34
CA CYS A 34 0.94 8.52 -14.28
C CYS A 34 1.44 9.11 -12.97
N ASP A 35 0.54 9.78 -12.27
CA ASP A 35 0.80 10.36 -10.96
C ASP A 35 0.81 9.28 -9.87
N VAL A 36 1.94 9.16 -9.18
CA VAL A 36 2.13 8.28 -8.02
C VAL A 36 2.07 9.12 -6.76
N PHE A 37 1.02 8.94 -5.98
CA PHE A 37 0.83 9.61 -4.70
C PHE A 37 1.67 8.95 -3.61
N TYR A 38 2.26 9.76 -2.74
CA TYR A 38 2.88 9.28 -1.51
C TYR A 38 2.82 10.32 -0.40
N ARG A 39 3.03 9.86 0.84
CA ARG A 39 3.00 10.70 2.04
C ARG A 39 4.26 10.53 2.84
N THR A 40 4.71 11.60 3.51
CA THR A 40 5.94 11.57 4.29
C THR A 40 5.78 12.01 5.73
N TRP A 41 6.60 11.43 6.61
CA TRP A 41 6.72 11.77 8.02
C TRP A 41 8.17 11.85 8.45
N GLY A 42 8.48 12.78 9.36
CA GLY A 42 9.78 12.81 10.03
C GLY A 42 10.97 12.98 9.09
N MET A 43 10.87 13.83 8.06
CA MET A 43 11.84 14.03 6.96
C MET A 43 13.21 14.63 7.36
N GLN A 44 13.61 14.48 8.62
CA GLN A 44 14.93 14.83 9.12
C GLN A 44 16.00 13.85 8.62
N ALA A 45 17.29 14.19 8.72
CA ALA A 45 18.41 13.35 8.29
C ALA A 45 18.54 12.06 9.13
N LYS A 46 17.75 11.03 8.76
CA LYS A 46 17.64 9.70 9.38
C LYS A 46 17.64 8.61 8.30
N GLN A 47 17.64 7.34 8.71
CA GLN A 47 17.56 6.22 7.76
C GLN A 47 16.26 6.34 6.92
N PRO A 48 16.33 6.30 5.58
CA PRO A 48 15.14 6.30 4.75
C PRO A 48 14.37 4.98 4.85
N MET A 49 13.05 5.09 5.01
CA MET A 49 12.13 3.95 5.00
C MET A 49 10.96 4.20 4.05
N LEU A 50 10.72 3.26 3.13
CA LEU A 50 9.56 3.25 2.26
C LEU A 50 8.57 2.17 2.71
N LEU A 51 7.32 2.55 2.89
CA LEU A 51 6.21 1.68 3.25
C LEU A 51 5.31 1.43 2.03
N ILE A 52 5.06 0.17 1.70
CA ILE A 52 4.33 -0.24 0.49
C ILE A 52 3.14 -1.13 0.87
N HIS A 53 1.93 -0.71 0.51
CA HIS A 53 0.69 -1.43 0.83
C HIS A 53 0.46 -2.66 -0.08
N GLY A 54 -0.54 -3.47 0.29
CA GLY A 54 -0.97 -4.65 -0.48
C GLY A 54 -2.04 -4.35 -1.54
N MET A 55 -2.55 -5.38 -2.21
CA MET A 55 -3.61 -5.23 -3.22
C MET A 55 -4.87 -4.60 -2.61
N ASN A 56 -5.55 -3.71 -3.34
CA ASN A 56 -6.78 -3.01 -2.93
C ASN A 56 -6.64 -2.19 -1.63
N ALA A 57 -5.41 -1.80 -1.27
CA ALA A 57 -5.11 -0.97 -0.11
C ALA A 57 -4.60 0.41 -0.55
N HIS A 58 -4.01 1.17 0.36
CA HIS A 58 -3.45 2.51 0.13
C HIS A 58 -2.53 2.86 1.31
N SER A 59 -1.74 3.92 1.18
CA SER A 59 -0.76 4.37 2.16
C SER A 59 -1.37 4.64 3.53
N ALA A 60 -2.66 4.99 3.64
CA ALA A 60 -3.31 5.28 4.94
C ALA A 60 -3.43 4.05 5.86
N TRP A 61 -3.13 2.86 5.35
CA TRP A 61 -2.91 1.67 6.17
C TRP A 61 -1.67 1.81 7.08
N TRP A 62 -0.82 2.78 6.82
CA TRP A 62 0.38 3.07 7.59
C TRP A 62 0.22 4.26 8.54
N ASP A 63 -0.92 4.96 8.58
CA ASP A 63 -1.06 6.20 9.38
C ASP A 63 -0.95 5.97 10.88
N PHE A 64 -1.33 4.78 11.35
CA PHE A 64 -1.15 4.38 12.74
C PHE A 64 0.20 3.70 13.00
N ILE A 65 1.08 3.59 12.00
CA ILE A 65 2.39 2.90 12.08
C ILE A 65 3.54 3.89 11.84
N ALA A 66 3.52 4.61 10.72
CA ALA A 66 4.59 5.49 10.28
C ALA A 66 5.00 6.51 11.36
N PRO A 67 4.08 7.23 12.03
CA PRO A 67 4.44 8.18 13.09
C PRO A 67 5.27 7.56 14.23
N GLN A 68 5.01 6.29 14.56
CA GLN A 68 5.70 5.58 15.65
C GLN A 68 7.18 5.27 15.33
N LEU A 69 7.55 5.31 14.05
CA LEU A 69 8.91 4.99 13.57
C LEU A 69 9.75 6.25 13.28
N THR A 70 9.15 7.44 13.36
CA THR A 70 9.80 8.72 13.01
C THR A 70 10.97 9.10 13.92
N ASN A 71 11.13 8.43 15.07
CA ASN A 71 12.30 8.62 15.93
C ASN A 71 13.59 8.12 15.28
N ASP A 72 13.51 7.06 14.49
CA ASP A 72 14.68 6.39 13.91
C ASP A 72 14.76 6.53 12.38
N TYR A 73 13.62 6.79 11.72
CA TYR A 73 13.51 6.83 10.27
C TYR A 73 12.90 8.15 9.75
N ARG A 74 13.23 8.48 8.50
CA ARG A 74 12.45 9.40 7.66
C ARG A 74 11.63 8.54 6.71
N ILE A 75 10.33 8.76 6.67
CA ILE A 75 9.39 7.75 6.17
C ILE A 75 8.61 8.30 5.00
N ALA A 76 8.48 7.49 3.95
CA ALA A 76 7.50 7.67 2.89
C ALA A 76 6.56 6.47 2.86
N ALA A 77 5.28 6.68 2.63
CA ALA A 77 4.31 5.63 2.35
C ALA A 77 3.62 5.94 1.02
N MET A 78 3.77 5.05 0.04
CA MET A 78 3.28 5.27 -1.32
C MET A 78 1.94 4.58 -1.58
N ASP A 79 1.19 5.11 -2.54
CA ASP A 79 0.06 4.46 -3.17
C ASP A 79 0.54 3.88 -4.51
N LEU A 80 0.47 2.57 -4.68
CA LEU A 80 0.79 1.92 -5.96
C LEU A 80 -0.28 2.32 -6.99
N THR A 81 0.09 2.56 -8.26
CA THR A 81 -0.91 2.90 -9.28
C THR A 81 -2.01 1.85 -9.41
N GLY A 82 -3.22 2.32 -9.71
CA GLY A 82 -4.45 1.54 -9.65
C GLY A 82 -5.03 1.40 -8.25
N MET A 83 -4.42 2.00 -7.23
CA MET A 83 -4.87 1.93 -5.84
C MET A 83 -4.65 3.27 -5.12
N GLY A 84 -5.44 3.50 -4.09
CA GLY A 84 -5.34 4.72 -3.29
C GLY A 84 -5.63 5.98 -4.10
N ASP A 85 -4.81 7.00 -3.87
CA ASP A 85 -4.88 8.31 -4.51
C ASP A 85 -3.91 8.44 -5.71
N SER A 86 -3.28 7.34 -6.12
CA SER A 86 -2.50 7.26 -7.37
C SER A 86 -3.38 7.03 -8.60
N ASP A 87 -2.86 7.41 -9.76
CA ASP A 87 -3.52 7.24 -11.05
C ASP A 87 -3.77 5.77 -11.43
N TYR A 88 -4.72 5.56 -12.33
CA TYR A 88 -5.02 4.25 -12.91
C TYR A 88 -4.31 4.10 -14.25
N ARG A 89 -3.96 2.85 -14.62
CA ARG A 89 -3.23 2.54 -15.85
C ARG A 89 -4.07 1.64 -16.74
N TYR A 90 -3.88 1.79 -18.05
CA TYR A 90 -4.49 0.88 -19.02
C TYR A 90 -3.94 -0.56 -18.92
N ALA A 91 -2.66 -0.67 -18.59
CA ALA A 91 -1.99 -1.94 -18.34
C ALA A 91 -1.01 -1.77 -17.18
N TYR A 92 -0.99 -2.76 -16.30
CA TYR A 92 -0.05 -2.82 -15.19
C TYR A 92 1.01 -3.87 -15.48
N ASP A 93 2.24 -3.62 -15.04
CA ASP A 93 3.27 -4.64 -15.01
C ASP A 93 4.20 -4.45 -13.80
N ALA A 94 4.88 -5.52 -13.41
CA ALA A 94 5.75 -5.49 -12.23
C ALA A 94 6.99 -4.59 -12.40
N ALA A 95 7.46 -4.33 -13.63
CA ALA A 95 8.56 -3.41 -13.89
C ALA A 95 8.13 -1.94 -13.76
N ILE A 96 6.88 -1.60 -14.13
CA ILE A 96 6.25 -0.30 -13.87
C ILE A 96 6.20 -0.07 -12.36
N TYR A 97 5.69 -1.04 -11.57
CA TYR A 97 5.69 -0.89 -10.12
C TYR A 97 7.09 -0.75 -9.51
N ALA A 98 8.08 -1.44 -10.07
CA ALA A 98 9.47 -1.26 -9.66
C ALA A 98 9.99 0.16 -9.96
N ALA A 99 9.63 0.72 -11.13
CA ALA A 99 9.96 2.10 -11.49
C ALA A 99 9.24 3.10 -10.57
N GLU A 100 7.99 2.86 -10.18
CA GLU A 100 7.25 3.70 -9.22
C GLU A 100 7.91 3.73 -7.84
N ILE A 101 8.31 2.56 -7.33
CA ILE A 101 9.04 2.43 -6.06
C ILE A 101 10.32 3.26 -6.09
N VAL A 102 11.07 3.17 -7.18
CA VAL A 102 12.31 3.94 -7.36
C VAL A 102 12.02 5.44 -7.51
N GLY A 103 11.02 5.81 -8.31
CA GLY A 103 10.61 7.20 -8.54
C GLY A 103 10.21 7.90 -7.24
N VAL A 104 9.42 7.23 -6.39
CA VAL A 104 9.08 7.76 -5.06
C VAL A 104 10.32 7.89 -4.17
N CYS A 105 11.25 6.92 -4.19
CA CYS A 105 12.50 7.05 -3.43
C CYS A 105 13.35 8.25 -3.89
N ASP A 106 13.39 8.49 -5.20
CA ASP A 106 14.13 9.60 -5.79
C ASP A 106 13.51 10.95 -5.43
N ASP A 107 12.19 11.09 -5.57
CA ASP A 107 11.45 12.31 -5.25
C ASP A 107 11.48 12.63 -3.74
N ALA A 108 11.37 11.61 -2.89
CA ALA A 108 11.51 11.76 -1.44
C ALA A 108 12.97 12.02 -0.97
N GLY A 109 13.96 12.01 -1.86
CA GLY A 109 15.36 12.26 -1.52
C GLY A 109 15.97 11.17 -0.62
N PHE A 110 15.54 9.92 -0.80
CA PHE A 110 16.00 8.78 0.00
C PHE A 110 17.38 8.26 -0.41
N GLY A 111 17.80 8.52 -1.65
CA GLY A 111 19.08 8.07 -2.17
C GLY A 111 19.14 6.54 -2.29
N ASN A 112 20.30 5.99 -1.97
CA ASN A 112 20.54 4.54 -1.92
C ASN A 112 20.57 4.10 -0.44
N ASP A 113 20.39 2.80 -0.18
CA ASP A 113 20.26 2.21 1.17
C ASP A 113 18.86 2.40 1.80
N VAL A 114 17.80 2.36 0.99
CA VAL A 114 16.43 2.48 1.48
C VAL A 114 15.97 1.19 2.19
N VAL A 115 15.38 1.33 3.38
CA VAL A 115 14.68 0.22 4.05
C VAL A 115 13.27 0.14 3.49
N VAL A 116 12.90 -0.96 2.86
CA VAL A 116 11.55 -1.16 2.32
C VAL A 116 10.76 -2.09 3.25
N VAL A 117 9.59 -1.65 3.69
CA VAL A 117 8.62 -2.49 4.40
C VAL A 117 7.39 -2.63 3.50
N ALA A 118 7.09 -3.86 3.09
CA ALA A 118 6.11 -4.10 2.05
C ALA A 118 5.16 -5.24 2.41
N HIS A 119 3.86 -4.98 2.25
CA HIS A 119 2.78 -5.90 2.61
C HIS A 119 2.17 -6.60 1.39
N SER A 120 1.96 -7.92 1.49
CA SER A 120 1.27 -8.75 0.50
C SER A 120 1.75 -8.50 -0.95
N PHE A 121 0.89 -7.97 -1.81
CA PHE A 121 1.20 -7.56 -3.19
C PHE A 121 2.37 -6.57 -3.28
N GLY A 122 2.42 -5.57 -2.39
CA GLY A 122 3.53 -4.62 -2.34
C GLY A 122 4.87 -5.31 -2.11
N GLY A 123 4.90 -6.40 -1.35
CA GLY A 123 6.13 -7.19 -1.17
C GLY A 123 6.56 -7.98 -2.40
N VAL A 124 5.62 -8.35 -3.28
CA VAL A 124 5.92 -8.92 -4.60
C VAL A 124 6.63 -7.86 -5.45
N MET A 125 6.05 -6.66 -5.53
CA MET A 125 6.58 -5.55 -6.32
C MET A 125 7.91 -5.03 -5.76
N ALA A 126 8.07 -4.98 -4.44
CA ALA A 126 9.31 -4.60 -3.77
C ALA A 126 10.45 -5.58 -4.05
N ALA A 127 10.18 -6.89 -4.05
CA ALA A 127 11.17 -7.89 -4.44
C ALA A 127 11.59 -7.71 -5.92
N LYS A 128 10.63 -7.43 -6.81
CA LYS A 128 10.92 -7.11 -8.21
C LYS A 128 11.81 -5.87 -8.34
N ALA A 129 11.49 -4.81 -7.60
CA ALA A 129 12.28 -3.58 -7.58
C ALA A 129 13.71 -3.84 -7.09
N ALA A 130 13.87 -4.62 -6.02
CA ALA A 130 15.19 -4.96 -5.51
C ALA A 130 16.02 -5.80 -6.50
N ASN A 131 15.38 -6.69 -7.26
CA ASN A 131 16.08 -7.44 -8.31
C ASN A 131 16.49 -6.56 -9.51
N LEU A 132 15.61 -5.64 -9.94
CA LEU A 132 15.88 -4.75 -11.08
C LEU A 132 16.85 -3.61 -10.72
N PHE A 133 16.88 -3.21 -9.45
CA PHE A 133 17.68 -2.10 -8.94
C PHE A 133 18.44 -2.47 -7.66
N PRO A 134 19.41 -3.41 -7.73
CA PRO A 134 20.04 -4.02 -6.56
C PRO A 134 20.81 -3.05 -5.66
N ASP A 135 21.30 -1.93 -6.20
CA ASP A 135 22.07 -0.93 -5.43
C ASP A 135 21.18 0.07 -4.67
N ARG A 136 19.85 -0.03 -4.78
CA ARG A 136 18.92 0.97 -4.23
C ARG A 136 18.53 0.70 -2.78
N PHE A 137 18.41 -0.56 -2.39
CA PHE A 137 17.75 -0.95 -1.14
C PHE A 137 18.74 -1.59 -0.17
N GLY A 138 18.73 -1.12 1.08
CA GLY A 138 19.57 -1.63 2.16
C GLY A 138 18.95 -2.83 2.89
N ALA A 139 17.62 -2.88 2.91
CA ALA A 139 16.87 -3.97 3.53
C ALA A 139 15.46 -4.08 2.93
N LEU A 140 14.94 -5.30 2.89
CA LEU A 140 13.57 -5.62 2.50
C LEU A 140 12.87 -6.41 3.61
N VAL A 141 11.83 -5.81 4.19
CA VAL A 141 10.95 -6.42 5.20
C VAL A 141 9.63 -6.80 4.55
N LEU A 142 9.36 -8.10 4.50
CA LEU A 142 8.16 -8.67 3.89
C LEU A 142 7.10 -9.00 4.94
N VAL A 143 5.93 -8.40 4.82
CA VAL A 143 4.79 -8.62 5.73
C VAL A 143 3.71 -9.40 4.99
N ASP A 144 3.43 -10.63 5.40
CA ASP A 144 2.46 -11.53 4.74
C ASP A 144 2.65 -11.63 3.21
N SER A 145 3.91 -11.60 2.79
CA SER A 145 4.36 -11.64 1.39
C SER A 145 5.21 -12.90 1.15
N GLY A 146 4.59 -14.00 0.72
CA GLY A 146 5.29 -15.29 0.58
C GLY A 146 6.35 -15.34 -0.53
N ILE A 147 7.61 -15.61 -0.19
CA ILE A 147 8.68 -15.96 -1.14
C ILE A 147 8.54 -17.43 -1.52
N ARG A 148 8.60 -17.74 -2.83
CA ARG A 148 8.63 -19.12 -3.33
C ARG A 148 10.04 -19.50 -3.76
N PRO A 149 10.50 -20.73 -3.50
CA PRO A 149 11.72 -21.26 -4.10
C PRO A 149 11.68 -21.22 -5.64
N PRO A 150 12.85 -21.03 -6.30
CA PRO A 150 12.99 -21.05 -7.76
C PRO A 150 12.40 -22.29 -8.46
N ASP A 151 12.37 -23.42 -7.77
CA ASP A 151 11.94 -24.72 -8.27
C ASP A 151 10.49 -25.06 -7.91
N GLU A 152 9.81 -24.21 -7.14
CA GLU A 152 8.40 -24.39 -6.81
C GLU A 152 7.53 -24.00 -8.01
N ALA A 153 6.73 -24.96 -8.50
CA ALA A 153 5.81 -24.72 -9.59
C ALA A 153 4.82 -23.61 -9.21
N VAL A 154 4.69 -22.60 -10.07
CA VAL A 154 3.65 -21.60 -9.95
C VAL A 154 2.29 -22.30 -10.07
N PRO A 155 1.39 -22.16 -9.09
CA PRO A 155 0.05 -22.75 -9.18
C PRO A 155 -0.62 -22.29 -10.48
N ALA A 156 -1.18 -23.23 -11.25
CA ALA A 156 -1.86 -22.93 -12.52
C ALA A 156 -3.07 -21.99 -12.33
N ASP A 157 -3.68 -22.09 -11.15
CA ASP A 157 -4.64 -21.14 -10.64
C ASP A 157 -3.83 -20.06 -9.92
N GLY A 158 -3.40 -19.02 -10.64
CA GLY A 158 -2.69 -17.88 -10.06
C GLY A 158 -3.43 -17.32 -8.82
N PRO A 159 -2.79 -16.47 -8.00
CA PRO A 159 -3.40 -15.99 -6.77
C PRO A 159 -4.80 -15.43 -7.06
N VAL A 160 -5.78 -15.84 -6.28
CA VAL A 160 -7.13 -15.24 -6.29
C VAL A 160 -7.00 -13.83 -5.74
N MET A 161 -6.48 -12.91 -6.55
CA MET A 161 -6.53 -11.48 -6.31
C MET A 161 -7.98 -11.10 -6.58
N GLY A 162 -8.74 -10.93 -5.51
CA GLY A 162 -10.21 -10.82 -5.54
C GLY A 162 -10.71 -10.04 -6.76
N GLY A 163 -11.55 -10.69 -7.56
CA GLY A 163 -12.18 -10.11 -8.73
C GLY A 163 -13.67 -9.89 -8.49
N GLY A 164 -14.15 -8.72 -8.85
CA GLY A 164 -15.57 -8.39 -8.79
C GLY A 164 -15.81 -6.96 -9.21
N ARG A 165 -16.94 -6.69 -9.86
CA ARG A 165 -17.29 -5.34 -10.28
C ARG A 165 -17.28 -4.38 -9.09
N ALA A 166 -16.56 -3.27 -9.23
CA ALA A 166 -16.60 -2.12 -8.37
C ALA A 166 -18.07 -1.73 -8.16
N LYS A 167 -18.49 -1.78 -6.89
CA LYS A 167 -19.85 -1.40 -6.50
C LYS A 167 -19.84 0.08 -6.17
N VAL A 168 -20.75 0.82 -6.80
CA VAL A 168 -21.08 2.18 -6.39
C VAL A 168 -22.09 2.10 -5.25
N TYR A 169 -21.70 2.58 -4.09
CA TYR A 169 -22.54 2.64 -2.90
C TYR A 169 -23.29 3.98 -2.83
N PRO A 170 -24.57 3.99 -2.42
CA PRO A 170 -25.37 5.21 -2.39
C PRO A 170 -24.87 6.24 -1.35
N SER A 171 -24.18 5.80 -0.30
CA SER A 171 -23.61 6.67 0.72
C SER A 171 -22.30 6.11 1.28
N ARG A 172 -21.46 7.00 1.81
CA ARG A 172 -20.19 6.65 2.47
C ARG A 172 -20.40 5.66 3.62
N ALA A 173 -21.41 5.92 4.47
CA ALA A 173 -21.72 5.05 5.61
C ALA A 173 -22.06 3.61 5.19
N VAL A 174 -22.83 3.45 4.10
CA VAL A 174 -23.15 2.11 3.55
C VAL A 174 -21.89 1.42 3.02
N ALA A 175 -20.97 2.16 2.41
CA ALA A 175 -19.71 1.60 1.93
C ALA A 175 -18.80 1.17 3.09
N GLU A 176 -18.65 2.00 4.12
CA GLU A 176 -17.86 1.69 5.33
C GLU A 176 -18.34 0.39 6.01
N GLU A 177 -19.65 0.17 6.11
CA GLU A 177 -20.23 -1.07 6.65
C GLU A 177 -19.91 -2.32 5.82
N ARG A 178 -19.43 -2.17 4.59
CA ARG A 178 -19.06 -3.25 3.66
C ARG A 178 -17.57 -3.56 3.66
N PHE A 179 -16.74 -2.78 4.33
CA PHE A 179 -15.32 -3.05 4.44
C PHE A 179 -15.08 -4.38 5.15
N ARG A 180 -14.33 -5.30 4.53
CA ARG A 180 -14.02 -6.62 5.08
C ARG A 180 -12.56 -6.95 4.79
N LEU A 181 -11.91 -7.59 5.76
CA LEU A 181 -10.62 -8.22 5.54
C LEU A 181 -10.78 -9.42 4.61
N PHE A 182 -9.79 -9.63 3.75
CA PHE A 182 -9.70 -10.78 2.86
C PHE A 182 -8.33 -11.45 3.00
N PRO A 183 -8.26 -12.73 3.40
CA PRO A 183 -9.38 -13.59 3.82
C PRO A 183 -10.08 -13.08 5.09
N PRO A 184 -11.36 -13.47 5.34
CA PRO A 184 -12.05 -13.09 6.56
C PRO A 184 -11.29 -13.56 7.80
N GLN A 185 -11.01 -12.63 8.71
CA GLN A 185 -10.28 -12.91 9.94
C GLN A 185 -10.74 -12.00 11.08
N PRO A 186 -10.67 -12.46 12.33
CA PRO A 186 -10.98 -11.61 13.48
C PRO A 186 -9.95 -10.47 13.58
N CYS A 187 -10.42 -9.28 13.95
CA CYS A 187 -9.55 -8.15 14.27
C CYS A 187 -10.04 -7.55 15.58
N ALA A 188 -9.20 -7.60 16.61
CA ALA A 188 -9.52 -7.03 17.92
C ALA A 188 -9.53 -5.50 17.90
N ASN A 189 -8.80 -4.89 16.96
CA ASN A 189 -8.69 -3.44 16.79
C ASN A 189 -9.65 -2.94 15.70
N ASP A 190 -10.96 -3.05 15.94
CA ASP A 190 -12.01 -2.65 15.00
C ASP A 190 -12.00 -1.15 14.66
N TYR A 191 -11.46 -0.32 15.55
CA TYR A 191 -11.21 1.10 15.32
C TYR A 191 -10.20 1.34 14.20
N ILE A 192 -9.17 0.49 14.06
CA ILE A 192 -8.22 0.53 12.93
C ILE A 192 -8.97 0.18 11.65
N LEU A 193 -9.80 -0.86 11.65
CA LEU A 193 -10.59 -1.24 10.47
C LEU A 193 -11.56 -0.13 10.07
N THR A 194 -12.21 0.51 11.04
CA THR A 194 -13.10 1.64 10.80
C THR A 194 -12.35 2.84 10.21
N TYR A 195 -11.14 3.11 10.69
CA TYR A 195 -10.28 4.16 10.16
C TYR A 195 -9.88 3.86 8.71
N VAL A 196 -9.31 2.68 8.46
CA VAL A 196 -8.92 2.26 7.12
C VAL A 196 -10.11 2.36 6.15
N ALA A 197 -11.26 1.78 6.51
CA ALA A 197 -12.47 1.84 5.69
C ALA A 197 -12.89 3.25 5.30
N ARG A 198 -12.73 4.22 6.21
CA ARG A 198 -13.04 5.63 5.96
C ARG A 198 -12.10 6.28 4.95
N HIS A 199 -10.83 5.87 4.94
CA HIS A 199 -9.81 6.40 4.04
C HIS A 199 -9.76 5.66 2.69
N SER A 200 -10.39 4.47 2.60
CA SER A 200 -10.44 3.67 1.37
C SER A 200 -11.48 4.12 0.34
N LEU A 201 -12.23 5.20 0.57
CA LEU A 201 -13.40 5.58 -0.24
C LEU A 201 -13.17 6.87 -1.03
N MET A 202 -13.66 6.89 -2.26
CA MET A 202 -13.71 8.07 -3.14
C MET A 202 -15.12 8.35 -3.63
N ARG A 203 -15.38 9.62 -3.99
CA ARG A 203 -16.66 10.03 -4.58
C ARG A 203 -16.62 9.75 -6.08
N VAL A 204 -17.66 9.10 -6.59
CA VAL A 204 -17.85 8.83 -8.02
C VAL A 204 -19.24 9.26 -8.46
N ASP A 205 -19.50 9.29 -9.77
CA ASP A 205 -20.86 9.52 -10.25
C ASP A 205 -21.83 8.47 -9.68
N GLY A 206 -22.98 8.92 -9.22
CA GLY A 206 -23.98 8.08 -8.57
C GLY A 206 -23.66 7.60 -7.14
N GLY A 207 -22.49 7.87 -6.54
CA GLY A 207 -22.21 7.34 -5.21
C GLY A 207 -20.78 7.41 -4.70
N TRP A 208 -20.37 6.34 -4.02
CA TRP A 208 -19.06 6.13 -3.42
C TRP A 208 -18.50 4.81 -3.90
N ALA A 209 -17.20 4.78 -4.21
CA ALA A 209 -16.49 3.58 -4.60
C ALA A 209 -15.23 3.42 -3.74
N TRP A 210 -14.67 2.21 -3.76
CA TRP A 210 -13.35 1.98 -3.18
C TRP A 210 -12.28 2.59 -4.08
N LYS A 211 -11.17 3.04 -3.46
CA LYS A 211 -9.99 3.57 -4.14
C LYS A 211 -9.11 2.47 -4.73
N PHE A 212 -9.66 1.68 -5.65
CA PHE A 212 -8.88 0.71 -6.43
C PHE A 212 -9.51 0.47 -7.79
N ASP A 213 -8.67 0.20 -8.78
CA ASP A 213 -9.06 -0.17 -10.13
C ASP A 213 -9.52 -1.64 -10.16
N GLU A 214 -10.75 -1.87 -10.63
CA GLU A 214 -11.31 -3.21 -10.78
C GLU A 214 -10.66 -4.01 -11.92
N GLU A 215 -10.04 -3.32 -12.87
CA GLU A 215 -9.39 -3.93 -14.03
C GLU A 215 -7.93 -4.30 -13.77
N LEU A 216 -7.32 -3.80 -12.68
CA LEU A 216 -5.92 -4.07 -12.33
C LEU A 216 -5.62 -5.58 -12.31
N PRO A 217 -6.39 -6.45 -11.61
CA PRO A 217 -6.11 -7.89 -11.61
C PRO A 217 -6.23 -8.55 -12.99
N LEU A 218 -6.94 -7.93 -13.94
CA LEU A 218 -7.19 -8.45 -15.28
C LEU A 218 -6.11 -8.04 -16.28
N THR A 219 -5.47 -6.89 -16.05
CA THR A 219 -4.49 -6.31 -16.98
C THR A 219 -3.04 -6.44 -16.48
N LEU A 220 -2.84 -6.83 -15.22
CA LEU A 220 -1.52 -7.04 -14.62
C LEU A 220 -0.72 -8.15 -15.32
N LYS A 221 0.45 -7.78 -15.82
CA LYS A 221 1.45 -8.69 -16.39
C LYS A 221 2.63 -8.87 -15.43
N ASP A 222 3.23 -10.05 -15.46
CA ASP A 222 4.40 -10.39 -14.65
C ASP A 222 4.22 -10.10 -13.15
N GLY A 223 2.96 -10.08 -12.68
CA GLY A 223 2.59 -9.81 -11.30
C GLY A 223 2.82 -11.00 -10.37
N GLU A 224 3.13 -12.17 -10.93
CA GLU A 224 3.57 -13.33 -10.18
C GLU A 224 5.09 -13.38 -10.10
N ARG A 225 5.58 -13.71 -8.91
CA ARG A 225 7.02 -13.85 -8.64
C ARG A 225 7.61 -14.94 -9.53
N GLN A 226 8.68 -14.60 -10.23
CA GLN A 226 9.46 -15.55 -11.02
C GLN A 226 10.75 -15.93 -10.28
N PRO A 227 11.28 -17.14 -10.48
CA PRO A 227 12.57 -17.56 -9.93
C PRO A 227 13.70 -16.54 -10.14
N GLU A 228 13.72 -15.90 -11.31
CA GLU A 228 14.73 -14.92 -11.70
C GLU A 228 14.68 -13.63 -10.87
N ASP A 229 13.55 -13.36 -10.19
CA ASP A 229 13.38 -12.21 -9.30
C ASP A 229 14.20 -12.32 -8.00
N TYR A 230 14.85 -13.46 -7.77
CA TYR A 230 15.64 -13.72 -6.56
C TYR A 230 17.12 -13.97 -6.82
N ASN A 231 17.56 -13.96 -8.09
CA ASN A 231 18.95 -14.27 -8.40
C ASN A 231 19.93 -13.21 -7.87
N ALA A 232 19.45 -11.98 -7.62
CA ALA A 232 20.25 -10.86 -7.14
C ALA A 232 19.95 -10.45 -5.68
N LEU A 233 18.99 -11.10 -5.01
CA LEU A 233 18.65 -10.89 -3.59
C LEU A 233 19.54 -11.74 -2.67
#